data_AF-A0A1J0TYZ3-F1
#
_entry.id   AF-A0A1J0TYZ3-F1
#
_cell.length_a   1.000
_cell.length_b   1.000
_cell.length_c   1.000
_cell.angle_alpha   90.00
_cell.angle_beta   90.00
_cell.angle_gamma   90.00
#
_symmetry.space_group_name_H-M   'P 1'
#
loop_
_entity.id
_entity.type
_entity.pdbx_description
1 polymer ?
#
loop_
_entity_poly.entity_id
_entity_poly.type
_entity_poly.pdbx_seq_one_letter_code
_entity_poly.pdbx_strand_id
1 'polypeptide(L)'
;MYQHIPITTAEDADGIIETCLDDRYGPPLEGLPDIPYGPDGKADTDSPEFAAYRDAALLRAHEACFEDEYIDGEPVPVVLSQGAMEPFAVPAKREAANRLGDELVGMDDRDLFDHDECAALADPDKVQWGSSGYGLCWRTGNDQPWRQIGSGERVYGPPNTSVDPSQVPVLARRTIASQTMAAWAAHTEQNVSPVALQTQAAVRDLFLSSDTDASTRPDSLDARRARAVVRAQYDLTQRYLAEQSISEVTVSRGMWFATDGSFPAWVPPEKGARHNADVTLNPAASFTVRSEVASYFARREWDEDEYVSVRLHGTVPAARVLSLPRTGMGCLAEEELVVIGGGGQWEVERV
;
A
#
# COMPACT_ATOMS: atom_id res chain seq x y z
N MET A 1 9.60 -12.02 16.53
CA MET A 1 9.82 -11.21 15.30
C MET A 1 8.67 -10.22 15.02
N TYR A 2 7.49 -10.41 15.63
CA TYR A 2 6.29 -9.56 15.48
C TYR A 2 5.91 -8.79 16.76
N GLN A 3 6.76 -8.83 17.78
CA GLN A 3 6.49 -8.21 19.09
C GLN A 3 6.48 -6.67 19.09
N HIS A 4 6.76 -6.07 17.94
CA HIS A 4 7.00 -4.63 17.80
C HIS A 4 6.14 -3.96 16.74
N ILE A 5 5.12 -4.63 16.17
CA ILE A 5 4.09 -3.93 15.39
C ILE A 5 3.45 -2.93 16.36
N PRO A 6 3.64 -1.62 16.19
CA PRO A 6 3.15 -0.67 17.16
C PRO A 6 1.63 -0.66 17.06
N ILE A 7 0.98 -1.13 18.12
CA ILE A 7 -0.46 -1.03 18.34
C ILE A 7 -0.67 0.40 18.80
N THR A 8 -0.86 1.30 17.84
CA THR A 8 -0.87 2.75 18.10
C THR A 8 -2.23 3.26 18.53
N THR A 9 -3.29 2.45 18.35
CA THR A 9 -4.67 2.82 18.67
C THR A 9 -5.41 1.71 19.39
N ALA A 10 -6.51 2.06 20.06
CA ALA A 10 -7.41 1.07 20.67
C ALA A 10 -8.10 0.20 19.60
N GLU A 11 -8.41 0.76 18.43
CA GLU A 11 -9.02 0.03 17.31
C GLU A 11 -8.12 -1.10 16.78
N ASP A 12 -6.80 -0.90 16.79
CA ASP A 12 -5.85 -1.96 16.43
C ASP A 12 -5.92 -3.14 17.41
N ALA A 13 -6.07 -2.84 18.69
CA ALA A 13 -6.16 -3.84 19.74
C ALA A 13 -7.48 -4.62 19.63
N ASP A 14 -8.58 -3.92 19.37
CA ASP A 14 -9.90 -4.51 19.17
C ASP A 14 -9.91 -5.43 17.93
N GLY A 15 -9.30 -5.01 16.81
CA GLY A 15 -9.20 -5.83 15.61
C GLY A 15 -8.37 -7.11 15.80
N ILE A 16 -7.29 -7.06 16.60
CA ILE A 16 -6.50 -8.25 16.98
C ILE A 16 -7.35 -9.22 17.81
N ILE A 17 -8.06 -8.70 18.81
CA ILE A 17 -8.97 -9.50 19.65
C ILE A 17 -10.05 -10.15 18.80
N GLU A 18 -10.71 -9.38 17.94
CA GLU A 18 -11.79 -9.84 17.08
C GLU A 18 -11.30 -11.00 16.18
N THR A 19 -10.15 -10.84 15.53
CA THR A 19 -9.60 -11.90 14.66
C THR A 19 -9.30 -13.20 15.41
N CYS A 20 -8.93 -13.14 16.69
CA CYS A 20 -8.70 -14.33 17.53
C CYS A 20 -9.98 -15.02 17.99
N LEU A 21 -11.05 -14.26 18.21
CA LEU A 21 -12.32 -14.77 18.77
C LEU A 21 -13.35 -15.13 17.71
N ASP A 22 -13.21 -14.59 16.50
CA ASP A 22 -14.18 -14.76 15.44
C ASP A 22 -14.01 -16.09 14.71
N ASP A 23 -15.15 -16.64 14.26
CA ASP A 23 -15.24 -17.84 13.44
C ASP A 23 -14.94 -17.54 11.95
N ARG A 24 -14.92 -16.25 11.56
CA ARG A 24 -14.63 -15.77 10.19
C ARG A 24 -13.26 -16.20 9.68
N TYR A 25 -12.28 -16.42 10.58
CA TYR A 25 -10.90 -16.78 10.24
C TYR A 25 -10.58 -18.24 10.64
N GLY A 26 -11.58 -19.13 10.61
CA GLY A 26 -11.49 -20.52 11.12
C GLY A 26 -12.09 -20.69 12.51
N PRO A 27 -12.03 -21.88 13.13
CA PRO A 27 -12.52 -22.07 14.49
C PRO A 27 -11.71 -21.22 15.51
N PRO A 28 -12.34 -20.73 16.60
CA PRO A 28 -11.66 -19.97 17.64
C PRO A 28 -10.48 -20.74 18.22
N LEU A 29 -9.39 -20.03 18.52
CA LEU A 29 -8.22 -20.67 19.12
C LEU A 29 -8.50 -20.99 20.59
N GLU A 30 -8.32 -22.26 20.93
CA GLU A 30 -8.39 -22.73 22.32
C GLU A 30 -7.07 -22.42 23.06
N GLY A 31 -7.16 -22.08 24.35
CA GLY A 31 -5.99 -21.96 25.22
C GLY A 31 -5.27 -20.60 25.19
N LEU A 32 -5.87 -19.56 24.60
CA LEU A 32 -5.40 -18.19 24.78
C LEU A 32 -5.61 -17.74 26.24
N PRO A 33 -4.71 -16.89 26.78
CA PRO A 33 -4.92 -16.28 28.09
C PRO A 33 -6.14 -15.37 28.08
N ASP A 34 -6.59 -14.89 29.25
CA ASP A 34 -7.62 -13.85 29.28
C ASP A 34 -7.08 -12.55 28.64
N ILE A 35 -7.94 -11.82 27.93
CA ILE A 35 -7.58 -10.54 27.35
C ILE A 35 -7.22 -9.57 28.48
N PRO A 36 -5.99 -9.03 28.50
CA PRO A 36 -5.57 -8.10 29.53
C PRO A 36 -6.21 -6.75 29.25
N TYR A 37 -6.94 -6.20 30.23
CA TYR A 37 -7.52 -4.85 30.14
C TYR A 37 -6.89 -3.94 31.19
N GLY A 38 -6.54 -2.73 30.78
CA GLY A 38 -6.11 -1.65 31.64
C GLY A 38 -7.27 -1.05 32.46
N PRO A 39 -6.96 -0.15 33.41
CA PRO A 39 -7.96 0.49 34.27
C PRO A 39 -8.97 1.37 33.53
N ASP A 40 -8.64 1.78 32.31
CA ASP A 40 -9.49 2.57 31.41
C ASP A 40 -10.42 1.71 30.54
N GLY A 41 -10.39 0.39 30.73
CA GLY A 41 -11.19 -0.57 29.98
C GLY A 41 -10.66 -0.88 28.58
N LYS A 42 -9.49 -0.35 28.22
CA LYS A 42 -8.82 -0.68 26.95
C LYS A 42 -7.91 -1.88 27.14
N ALA A 43 -7.64 -2.62 26.07
CA ALA A 43 -6.69 -3.71 26.13
C ALA A 43 -5.29 -3.19 26.51
N ASP A 44 -4.61 -3.90 27.40
CA ASP A 44 -3.22 -3.61 27.78
C ASP A 44 -2.28 -4.19 26.70
N THR A 45 -2.02 -3.38 25.68
CA THR A 45 -1.29 -3.78 24.48
C THR A 45 0.19 -4.09 24.72
N ASP A 46 0.72 -3.66 25.87
CA ASP A 46 2.13 -3.85 26.25
C ASP A 46 2.33 -5.16 27.05
N SER A 47 1.25 -5.86 27.39
CA SER A 47 1.29 -7.05 28.22
C SER A 47 1.74 -8.31 27.43
N PRO A 48 2.41 -9.28 28.11
CA PRO A 48 2.73 -10.58 27.51
C PRO A 48 1.50 -11.39 27.08
N GLU A 49 0.38 -11.24 27.78
CA GLU A 49 -0.89 -11.88 27.46
C GLU A 49 -1.46 -11.31 26.16
N PHE A 50 -1.40 -9.99 25.95
CA PHE A 50 -1.80 -9.38 24.69
C PHE A 50 -0.86 -9.77 23.54
N ALA A 51 0.44 -9.95 23.83
CA ALA A 51 1.38 -10.47 22.84
C ALA A 51 0.99 -11.87 22.33
N ALA A 52 0.41 -12.73 23.18
CA ALA A 52 -0.11 -14.03 22.77
C ALA A 52 -1.30 -13.90 21.83
N TYR A 53 -2.22 -12.95 22.07
CA TYR A 53 -3.30 -12.62 21.14
C TYR A 53 -2.75 -12.14 19.80
N ARG A 54 -1.78 -11.21 19.79
CA ARG A 54 -1.15 -10.75 18.56
C ARG A 54 -0.50 -11.89 17.77
N ASP A 55 0.26 -12.75 18.42
CA ASP A 55 0.95 -13.88 17.77
C ASP A 55 -0.06 -14.92 17.23
N ALA A 56 -1.11 -15.19 18.00
CA ALA A 56 -2.19 -16.10 17.63
C ALA A 56 -3.00 -15.58 16.45
N ALA A 57 -3.34 -14.30 16.48
CA ALA A 57 -3.95 -13.62 15.38
C ALA A 57 -3.05 -13.80 14.14
N LEU A 58 -1.77 -13.40 14.20
CA LEU A 58 -0.79 -13.50 13.10
C LEU A 58 -0.79 -14.88 12.43
N LEU A 59 -0.80 -15.94 13.23
CA LEU A 59 -0.90 -17.31 12.75
C LEU A 59 -2.22 -17.59 12.02
N ARG A 60 -3.37 -17.24 12.63
CA ARG A 60 -4.70 -17.46 12.02
C ARG A 60 -4.85 -16.75 10.69
N ALA A 61 -4.38 -15.52 10.62
CA ALA A 61 -4.41 -14.77 9.38
C ALA A 61 -3.59 -15.50 8.33
N HIS A 62 -2.31 -15.81 8.61
CA HIS A 62 -1.45 -16.58 7.70
C HIS A 62 -2.11 -17.90 7.21
N GLU A 63 -2.86 -18.59 8.06
CA GLU A 63 -3.59 -19.82 7.71
C GLU A 63 -4.88 -19.56 6.92
N ALA A 64 -5.54 -18.42 7.13
CA ALA A 64 -6.79 -17.99 6.50
C ALA A 64 -6.57 -17.23 5.18
N CYS A 65 -5.52 -17.53 4.40
CA CYS A 65 -5.31 -17.00 3.05
C CYS A 65 -6.52 -17.30 2.13
N PHE A 66 -7.53 -16.45 2.19
CA PHE A 66 -8.73 -16.46 1.36
C PHE A 66 -8.80 -15.16 0.55
N GLU A 67 -9.08 -15.31 -0.74
CA GLU A 67 -9.49 -14.22 -1.64
C GLU A 67 -10.95 -13.84 -1.32
N ASP A 68 -11.18 -13.10 -0.23
CA ASP A 68 -12.55 -12.71 0.13
C ASP A 68 -13.01 -11.44 -0.60
N GLU A 69 -14.08 -11.57 -1.39
CA GLU A 69 -14.71 -10.50 -2.16
C GLU A 69 -15.58 -9.55 -1.30
N TYR A 70 -15.86 -9.91 -0.03
CA TYR A 70 -16.78 -9.20 0.90
C TYR A 70 -16.28 -9.24 2.35
N ILE A 71 -16.60 -8.21 3.14
CA ILE A 71 -16.61 -8.27 4.61
C ILE A 71 -17.88 -7.57 5.09
N ASP A 72 -18.64 -8.24 5.97
CA ASP A 72 -19.90 -7.75 6.56
C ASP A 72 -20.97 -7.32 5.54
N GLY A 73 -20.99 -7.96 4.37
CA GLY A 73 -21.91 -7.65 3.28
C GLY A 73 -21.55 -6.40 2.48
N GLU A 74 -20.48 -5.70 2.84
CA GLU A 74 -19.93 -4.62 2.04
C GLU A 74 -18.94 -5.18 1.00
N PRO A 75 -19.11 -4.83 -0.29
CA PRO A 75 -18.12 -5.16 -1.31
C PRO A 75 -16.79 -4.52 -0.94
N VAL A 76 -15.73 -5.30 -1.03
CA VAL A 76 -14.38 -4.81 -0.78
C VAL A 76 -13.80 -4.41 -2.13
N PRO A 77 -13.71 -3.11 -2.47
CA PRO A 77 -13.08 -2.70 -3.72
C PRO A 77 -11.57 -2.92 -3.72
N VAL A 78 -11.02 -3.51 -2.64
CA VAL A 78 -9.59 -3.69 -2.44
C VAL A 78 -9.08 -4.88 -3.21
N VAL A 79 -8.60 -4.65 -4.43
CA VAL A 79 -7.71 -5.59 -5.11
C VAL A 79 -6.41 -5.59 -4.31
N LEU A 80 -6.14 -6.61 -3.50
CA LEU A 80 -4.82 -6.80 -2.91
C LEU A 80 -4.17 -7.97 -3.65
N SER A 81 -3.15 -7.67 -4.46
CA SER A 81 -2.21 -8.69 -4.91
C SER A 81 -1.49 -9.18 -3.66
N GLN A 82 -1.84 -10.36 -3.16
CA GLN A 82 -1.31 -10.94 -1.93
C GLN A 82 0.22 -11.02 -1.98
N GLY A 83 0.90 -10.13 -1.28
CA GLY A 83 2.16 -10.49 -0.63
C GLY A 83 1.82 -11.47 0.49
N ALA A 84 2.53 -12.59 0.57
CA ALA A 84 2.15 -13.82 1.31
C ALA A 84 2.00 -13.71 2.85
N MET A 85 1.74 -12.52 3.43
CA MET A 85 1.89 -12.26 4.86
C MET A 85 0.75 -11.45 5.52
N GLU A 86 -0.37 -11.15 4.85
CA GLU A 86 -1.21 -10.01 5.27
C GLU A 86 -2.72 -10.20 5.60
N PRO A 87 -3.22 -11.22 6.32
CA PRO A 87 -4.68 -11.26 6.57
C PRO A 87 -5.15 -10.33 7.71
N PHE A 88 -4.23 -9.75 8.50
CA PHE A 88 -4.46 -8.54 9.33
C PHE A 88 -4.41 -7.23 8.58
N ALA A 89 -3.71 -7.20 7.46
CA ALA A 89 -3.58 -5.96 6.72
C ALA A 89 -4.81 -5.71 5.87
N VAL A 90 -5.63 -6.72 5.54
CA VAL A 90 -6.82 -6.51 4.69
C VAL A 90 -7.75 -5.43 5.28
N PRO A 91 -8.16 -5.47 6.57
CA PRO A 91 -8.97 -4.39 7.15
C PRO A 91 -8.24 -3.03 7.15
N ALA A 92 -6.97 -3.00 7.55
CA ALA A 92 -6.17 -1.77 7.60
C ALA A 92 -5.95 -1.16 6.20
N LYS A 93 -5.76 -2.00 5.18
CA LYS A 93 -5.58 -1.63 3.78
C LYS A 93 -6.88 -1.20 3.15
N ARG A 94 -8.01 -1.80 3.54
CA ARG A 94 -9.32 -1.29 3.17
C ARG A 94 -9.53 0.10 3.72
N GLU A 95 -9.23 0.32 4.99
CA GLU A 95 -9.38 1.64 5.58
C GLU A 95 -8.48 2.67 4.89
N ALA A 96 -7.22 2.30 4.59
CA ALA A 96 -6.33 3.15 3.82
C ALA A 96 -6.87 3.44 2.40
N ALA A 97 -7.40 2.44 1.69
CA ALA A 97 -8.00 2.62 0.36
C ALA A 97 -9.28 3.46 0.39
N ASN A 98 -10.11 3.30 1.43
CA ASN A 98 -11.30 4.10 1.66
C ASN A 98 -10.93 5.57 1.87
N ARG A 99 -10.04 5.84 2.83
CA ARG A 99 -9.54 7.20 3.12
C ARG A 99 -8.90 7.84 1.89
N LEU A 100 -8.07 7.08 1.16
CA LEU A 100 -7.47 7.57 -0.08
C LEU A 100 -8.52 7.85 -1.15
N GLY A 101 -9.52 6.98 -1.31
CA GLY A 101 -10.65 7.23 -2.21
C GLY A 101 -11.49 8.45 -1.83
N ASP A 102 -11.64 8.70 -0.54
CA ASP A 102 -12.36 9.87 -0.01
C ASP A 102 -11.58 11.18 -0.32
N GLU A 103 -10.24 11.14 -0.31
CA GLU A 103 -9.41 12.27 -0.78
C GLU A 103 -9.56 12.57 -2.29
N LEU A 104 -10.01 11.59 -3.08
CA LEU A 104 -10.27 11.77 -4.51
C LEU A 104 -11.66 12.37 -4.80
N VAL A 105 -12.53 12.55 -3.78
CA VAL A 105 -13.90 13.07 -3.97
C VAL A 105 -13.89 14.47 -4.60
N GLY A 106 -12.93 15.31 -4.25
CA GLY A 106 -12.81 16.67 -4.79
C GLY A 106 -12.15 16.78 -6.17
N MET A 107 -11.69 15.67 -6.76
CA MET A 107 -10.99 15.70 -8.05
C MET A 107 -11.94 15.68 -9.23
N ASP A 108 -11.53 16.31 -10.34
CA ASP A 108 -12.27 16.31 -11.60
C ASP A 108 -12.33 14.87 -12.14
N ASP A 109 -13.53 14.40 -12.49
CA ASP A 109 -13.72 13.05 -13.01
C ASP A 109 -12.84 12.79 -14.25
N ARG A 110 -12.52 13.81 -15.04
CA ARG A 110 -11.67 13.68 -16.24
C ARG A 110 -10.19 13.40 -15.93
N ASP A 111 -9.78 13.61 -14.68
CA ASP A 111 -8.46 13.24 -14.20
C ASP A 111 -8.41 11.79 -13.74
N LEU A 112 -9.56 11.18 -13.44
CA LEU A 112 -9.66 9.84 -12.85
C LEU A 112 -10.26 8.80 -13.79
N PHE A 113 -11.13 9.21 -14.70
CA PHE A 113 -12.00 8.32 -15.47
C PHE A 113 -11.92 8.62 -16.96
N ASP A 114 -12.13 7.59 -17.78
CA ASP A 114 -12.25 7.77 -19.23
C ASP A 114 -13.56 8.47 -19.62
N HIS A 115 -13.74 8.76 -20.91
CA HIS A 115 -14.93 9.46 -21.40
C HIS A 115 -16.24 8.72 -21.09
N ASP A 116 -16.24 7.40 -21.25
CA ASP A 116 -17.43 6.57 -21.08
C ASP A 116 -17.75 6.38 -19.60
N GLU A 117 -16.73 6.23 -18.76
CA GLU A 117 -16.84 6.19 -17.30
C GLU A 117 -17.37 7.52 -16.76
N CYS A 118 -16.86 8.66 -17.25
CA CYS A 118 -17.40 9.98 -16.91
C CYS A 118 -18.89 10.09 -17.27
N ALA A 119 -19.28 9.60 -18.45
CA ALA A 119 -20.67 9.60 -18.88
C ALA A 119 -21.55 8.71 -18.00
N ALA A 120 -21.04 7.56 -17.56
CA ALA A 120 -21.73 6.66 -16.63
C ALA A 120 -21.89 7.28 -15.23
N LEU A 121 -20.85 7.93 -14.72
CA LEU A 121 -20.87 8.59 -13.40
C LEU A 121 -21.75 9.85 -13.36
N ALA A 122 -21.94 10.53 -14.49
CA ALA A 122 -22.79 11.70 -14.58
C ALA A 122 -24.30 11.40 -14.43
N ASP A 123 -24.72 10.16 -14.67
CA ASP A 123 -26.11 9.72 -14.57
C ASP A 123 -26.19 8.25 -14.13
N PRO A 124 -25.82 7.95 -12.86
CA PRO A 124 -25.60 6.58 -12.40
C PRO A 124 -26.89 5.74 -12.41
N ASP A 125 -28.07 6.37 -12.37
CA ASP A 125 -29.37 5.69 -12.42
C ASP A 125 -29.70 5.07 -13.79
N LYS A 126 -29.01 5.51 -14.86
CA LYS A 126 -29.18 4.97 -16.23
C LYS A 126 -28.23 3.83 -16.55
N VAL A 127 -27.36 3.47 -15.61
CA VAL A 127 -26.32 2.47 -15.77
C VAL A 127 -26.55 1.35 -14.76
N GLN A 128 -26.23 0.11 -15.14
CA GLN A 128 -26.22 -1.00 -14.20
C GLN A 128 -24.86 -1.06 -13.53
N TRP A 129 -24.85 -1.10 -12.20
CA TRP A 129 -23.66 -1.16 -11.38
C TRP A 129 -23.61 -2.47 -10.62
N GLY A 130 -22.40 -3.01 -10.48
CA GLY A 130 -22.15 -4.12 -9.59
C GLY A 130 -20.70 -4.16 -9.15
N SER A 131 -20.40 -4.97 -8.14
CA SER A 131 -19.04 -5.17 -7.65
C SER A 131 -18.59 -6.60 -7.87
N SER A 132 -17.30 -6.76 -8.16
CA SER A 132 -16.59 -8.04 -8.19
C SER A 132 -15.45 -8.02 -7.16
N GLY A 133 -14.76 -9.15 -6.95
CA GLY A 133 -13.50 -9.16 -6.18
C GLY A 133 -12.41 -8.24 -6.77
N TYR A 134 -12.57 -7.80 -8.01
CA TYR A 134 -11.66 -6.86 -8.67
C TYR A 134 -12.10 -5.38 -8.56
N GLY A 135 -13.27 -5.10 -7.97
CA GLY A 135 -13.78 -3.74 -7.76
C GLY A 135 -15.08 -3.42 -8.53
N LEU A 136 -15.37 -2.12 -8.65
CA LEU A 136 -16.62 -1.61 -9.22
C LEU A 136 -16.69 -1.84 -10.74
N CYS A 137 -17.83 -2.35 -11.19
CA CYS A 137 -18.13 -2.69 -12.57
C CYS A 137 -19.42 -2.01 -13.02
N TRP A 138 -19.52 -1.72 -14.33
CA TRP A 138 -20.66 -1.05 -14.92
C TRP A 138 -21.00 -1.55 -16.33
N ARG A 139 -22.25 -1.34 -16.76
CA ARG A 139 -22.70 -1.51 -18.15
C ARG A 139 -23.96 -0.72 -18.46
N THR A 140 -24.18 -0.35 -19.72
CA THR A 140 -25.33 0.47 -20.15
C THR A 140 -26.58 -0.33 -20.51
N GLY A 141 -26.49 -1.67 -20.58
CA GLY A 141 -27.61 -2.52 -20.98
C GLY A 141 -27.32 -4.00 -20.76
N ASN A 142 -28.37 -4.84 -20.75
CA ASN A 142 -28.26 -6.27 -20.48
C ASN A 142 -27.45 -7.04 -21.54
N ASP A 143 -27.40 -6.51 -22.76
CA ASP A 143 -26.67 -7.04 -23.91
C ASP A 143 -25.23 -6.53 -24.01
N GLN A 144 -24.87 -5.52 -23.20
CA GLN A 144 -23.54 -4.95 -23.18
C GLN A 144 -22.63 -5.69 -22.19
N PRO A 145 -21.33 -5.81 -22.50
CA PRO A 145 -20.37 -6.41 -21.57
C PRO A 145 -20.19 -5.53 -20.33
N TRP A 146 -19.91 -6.17 -19.19
CA TRP A 146 -19.46 -5.47 -18.00
C TRP A 146 -18.05 -4.90 -18.21
N ARG A 147 -17.84 -3.67 -17.75
CA ARG A 147 -16.55 -2.98 -17.73
C ARG A 147 -16.16 -2.67 -16.30
N GLN A 148 -14.90 -2.85 -15.96
CA GLN A 148 -14.37 -2.46 -14.65
C GLN A 148 -14.00 -0.97 -14.66
N ILE A 149 -14.32 -0.26 -13.59
CA ILE A 149 -13.90 1.14 -13.39
C ILE A 149 -12.38 1.20 -13.27
N GLY A 150 -11.78 2.21 -13.90
CA GLY A 150 -10.35 2.49 -13.86
C GLY A 150 -9.60 1.80 -14.98
N SER A 151 -9.67 0.46 -15.06
CA SER A 151 -8.98 -0.28 -16.11
C SER A 151 -9.71 -0.18 -17.46
N GLY A 152 -11.03 0.05 -17.44
CA GLY A 152 -11.89 -0.05 -18.63
C GLY A 152 -11.98 -1.47 -19.20
N GLU A 153 -11.35 -2.46 -18.54
CA GLU A 153 -11.25 -3.83 -19.01
C GLU A 153 -12.60 -4.53 -18.95
N ARG A 154 -12.79 -5.44 -19.91
CA ARG A 154 -13.96 -6.29 -19.97
C ARG A 154 -13.90 -7.33 -18.87
N VAL A 155 -14.94 -7.38 -18.04
CA VAL A 155 -15.08 -8.39 -16.98
C VAL A 155 -15.72 -9.66 -17.55
N TYR A 156 -15.09 -10.80 -17.30
CA TYR A 156 -15.60 -12.10 -17.72
C TYR A 156 -16.64 -12.62 -16.72
N GLY A 157 -17.89 -12.23 -16.92
CA GLY A 157 -19.02 -12.65 -16.10
C GLY A 157 -19.73 -11.47 -15.44
N PRO A 158 -20.96 -11.67 -14.93
CA PRO A 158 -21.64 -10.65 -14.15
C PRO A 158 -20.93 -10.43 -12.80
N PRO A 159 -20.92 -9.20 -12.27
CA PRO A 159 -20.51 -8.93 -10.90
C PRO A 159 -21.44 -9.68 -9.93
N ASN A 160 -20.87 -10.05 -8.78
CA ASN A 160 -21.55 -10.91 -7.81
C ASN A 160 -22.52 -10.12 -6.91
N THR A 161 -22.37 -8.79 -6.84
CA THR A 161 -23.23 -7.92 -6.02
C THR A 161 -23.71 -6.70 -6.78
N SER A 162 -24.99 -6.37 -6.64
CA SER A 162 -25.58 -5.12 -7.14
C SER A 162 -25.14 -3.95 -6.26
N VAL A 163 -24.86 -2.81 -6.89
CA VAL A 163 -24.46 -1.58 -6.17
C VAL A 163 -25.56 -0.52 -6.29
N ASP A 164 -25.86 0.16 -5.18
CA ASP A 164 -26.78 1.30 -5.16
C ASP A 164 -26.17 2.49 -5.93
N PRO A 165 -26.87 3.08 -6.93
CA PRO A 165 -26.40 4.23 -7.70
C PRO A 165 -25.92 5.41 -6.84
N SER A 166 -26.48 5.61 -5.65
CA SER A 166 -26.06 6.69 -4.74
C SER A 166 -24.65 6.51 -4.17
N GLN A 167 -24.15 5.27 -4.12
CA GLN A 167 -22.81 4.94 -3.60
C GLN A 167 -21.73 4.97 -4.69
N VAL A 168 -22.14 4.95 -5.96
CA VAL A 168 -21.24 4.81 -7.11
C VAL A 168 -20.12 5.86 -7.16
N PRO A 169 -20.37 7.18 -6.97
CA PRO A 169 -19.30 8.17 -7.06
C PRO A 169 -18.16 7.93 -6.06
N VAL A 170 -18.50 7.48 -4.86
CA VAL A 170 -17.54 7.15 -3.79
C VAL A 170 -16.83 5.84 -4.10
N LEU A 171 -17.59 4.79 -4.43
CA LEU A 171 -17.03 3.46 -4.73
C LEU A 171 -16.11 3.47 -5.96
N ALA A 172 -16.39 4.30 -6.96
CA ALA A 172 -15.54 4.46 -8.14
C ALA A 172 -14.14 4.98 -7.75
N ARG A 173 -14.07 5.99 -6.89
CA ARG A 173 -12.82 6.58 -6.40
C ARG A 173 -12.05 5.62 -5.50
N ARG A 174 -12.74 4.93 -4.61
CA ARG A 174 -12.15 3.88 -3.76
C ARG A 174 -11.61 2.71 -4.59
N THR A 175 -12.27 2.37 -5.70
CA THR A 175 -11.77 1.39 -6.68
C THR A 175 -10.45 1.86 -7.31
N ILE A 176 -10.36 3.11 -7.78
CA ILE A 176 -9.10 3.67 -8.32
C ILE A 176 -7.98 3.67 -7.28
N ALA A 177 -8.28 4.10 -6.05
CA ALA A 177 -7.33 4.14 -4.95
C ALA A 177 -6.78 2.74 -4.65
N SER A 178 -7.67 1.76 -4.51
CA SER A 178 -7.28 0.37 -4.32
C SER A 178 -6.42 -0.17 -5.46
N GLN A 179 -6.86 -0.03 -6.71
CA GLN A 179 -6.13 -0.59 -7.86
C GLN A 179 -4.70 -0.05 -7.91
N THR A 180 -4.52 1.23 -7.57
CA THR A 180 -3.20 1.86 -7.50
C THR A 180 -2.35 1.26 -6.37
N MET A 181 -2.94 1.07 -5.17
CA MET A 181 -2.25 0.40 -4.06
C MET A 181 -1.88 -1.04 -4.40
N ALA A 182 -2.77 -1.79 -5.05
CA ALA A 182 -2.55 -3.16 -5.52
C ALA A 182 -1.36 -3.24 -6.48
N ALA A 183 -1.33 -2.31 -7.44
CA ALA A 183 -0.32 -2.27 -8.47
C ALA A 183 1.07 -1.98 -7.93
N TRP A 184 1.18 -1.22 -6.83
CA TRP A 184 2.43 -1.01 -6.11
C TRP A 184 2.97 -2.34 -5.56
N ALA A 185 2.13 -3.12 -4.89
CA ALA A 185 2.50 -4.42 -4.31
C ALA A 185 2.91 -5.45 -5.39
N ALA A 186 2.34 -5.35 -6.59
CA ALA A 186 2.65 -6.23 -7.72
C ALA A 186 4.02 -5.92 -8.39
N HIS A 187 4.87 -5.09 -7.79
CA HIS A 187 6.22 -4.80 -8.29
C HIS A 187 7.18 -5.97 -8.04
N THR A 188 7.11 -7.00 -8.90
CA THR A 188 8.13 -8.05 -8.98
C THR A 188 9.06 -7.79 -10.16
N GLU A 189 10.35 -8.10 -10.01
CA GLU A 189 11.47 -7.75 -10.92
C GLU A 189 11.30 -8.18 -12.38
N GLN A 190 10.31 -9.03 -12.70
CA GLN A 190 10.14 -9.60 -14.04
C GLN A 190 8.87 -9.14 -14.78
N ASN A 191 7.88 -8.52 -14.11
CA ASN A 191 6.64 -8.04 -14.74
C ASN A 191 6.13 -6.77 -14.04
N VAL A 192 6.76 -5.64 -14.34
CA VAL A 192 6.37 -4.36 -13.73
C VAL A 192 4.99 -3.93 -14.21
N SER A 193 4.04 -3.76 -13.28
CA SER A 193 2.72 -3.19 -13.57
C SER A 193 2.85 -1.80 -14.21
N PRO A 194 2.17 -1.53 -15.35
CA PRO A 194 2.15 -0.20 -15.95
C PRO A 194 1.71 0.89 -14.96
N VAL A 195 0.77 0.58 -14.07
CA VAL A 195 0.29 1.52 -13.04
C VAL A 195 1.40 1.88 -12.04
N ALA A 196 2.29 0.95 -11.69
CA ALA A 196 3.44 1.22 -10.84
C ALA A 196 4.44 2.18 -11.53
N LEU A 197 4.67 2.00 -12.84
CA LEU A 197 5.50 2.93 -13.63
C LEU A 197 4.88 4.33 -13.71
N GLN A 198 3.55 4.42 -13.88
CA GLN A 198 2.86 5.71 -13.87
C GLN A 198 2.94 6.38 -12.49
N THR A 199 2.91 5.59 -11.41
CA THR A 199 3.10 6.09 -10.04
C THR A 199 4.50 6.68 -9.87
N GLN A 200 5.55 5.99 -10.32
CA GLN A 200 6.93 6.53 -10.35
C GLN A 200 7.03 7.83 -11.15
N ALA A 201 6.42 7.87 -12.34
CA ALA A 201 6.41 9.06 -13.19
C ALA A 201 5.66 10.23 -12.53
N ALA A 202 4.52 9.97 -11.90
CA ALA A 202 3.73 10.96 -11.19
C ALA A 202 4.49 11.56 -10.00
N VAL A 203 5.20 10.74 -9.22
CA VAL A 203 6.03 11.23 -8.11
C VAL A 203 7.16 12.13 -8.61
N ARG A 204 7.82 11.75 -9.71
CA ARG A 204 8.81 12.62 -10.37
C ARG A 204 8.18 13.94 -10.78
N ASP A 205 7.07 13.89 -11.53
CA ASP A 205 6.43 15.06 -12.13
C ASP A 205 5.94 16.07 -11.08
N LEU A 206 5.46 15.58 -9.93
CA LEU A 206 4.89 16.39 -8.85
C LEU A 206 5.93 16.94 -7.87
N PHE A 207 7.01 16.20 -7.60
CA PHE A 207 7.91 16.53 -6.49
C PHE A 207 9.38 16.73 -6.88
N LEU A 208 9.81 16.23 -8.04
CA LEU A 208 11.23 16.27 -8.45
C LEU A 208 11.47 17.11 -9.71
N SER A 209 10.47 17.26 -10.58
CA SER A 209 10.55 18.08 -11.78
C SER A 209 10.36 19.57 -11.50
N SER A 210 10.99 20.41 -12.32
CA SER A 210 10.85 21.87 -12.24
C SER A 210 9.52 22.35 -12.84
N ASP A 211 9.04 23.54 -12.48
CA ASP A 211 7.81 24.11 -13.06
C ASP A 211 7.89 24.28 -14.59
N THR A 212 9.09 24.46 -15.15
CA THR A 212 9.33 24.50 -16.60
C THR A 212 9.05 23.18 -17.31
N ASP A 213 9.00 22.05 -16.59
CA ASP A 213 8.67 20.73 -17.13
C ASP A 213 7.16 20.46 -17.14
N ALA A 214 6.33 21.34 -16.57
CA ALA A 214 4.88 21.09 -16.47
C ALA A 214 4.19 21.01 -17.84
N SER A 215 4.64 21.79 -18.83
CA SER A 215 4.07 21.80 -20.18
C SER A 215 4.44 20.59 -21.04
N THR A 216 5.41 19.79 -20.60
CA THR A 216 5.86 18.57 -21.31
C THR A 216 5.35 17.30 -20.65
N ARG A 217 4.62 17.40 -19.53
CA ARG A 217 4.03 16.26 -18.83
C ARG A 217 3.03 15.53 -19.74
N PRO A 218 3.06 14.18 -19.77
CA PRO A 218 2.06 13.41 -20.49
C PRO A 218 0.64 13.73 -19.98
N ASP A 219 -0.27 13.93 -20.94
CA ASP A 219 -1.70 14.18 -20.69
C ASP A 219 -2.57 12.97 -21.10
N SER A 220 -2.03 11.76 -20.95
CA SER A 220 -2.86 10.56 -21.01
C SER A 220 -3.72 10.45 -19.74
N LEU A 221 -4.82 9.70 -19.83
CA LEU A 221 -5.66 9.40 -18.67
C LEU A 221 -4.83 8.76 -17.54
N ASP A 222 -4.01 7.77 -17.86
CA ASP A 222 -3.18 7.08 -16.87
C ASP A 222 -2.23 8.05 -16.14
N ALA A 223 -1.65 9.01 -16.86
CA ALA A 223 -0.74 9.99 -16.27
C ALA A 223 -1.49 11.01 -15.39
N ARG A 224 -2.67 11.48 -15.81
CA ARG A 224 -3.53 12.34 -14.97
C ARG A 224 -3.97 11.61 -13.71
N ARG A 225 -4.45 10.37 -13.86
CA ARG A 225 -4.91 9.52 -12.75
C ARG A 225 -3.79 9.24 -11.76
N ALA A 226 -2.61 8.86 -12.24
CA ALA A 226 -1.47 8.61 -11.35
C ALA A 226 -1.07 9.87 -10.57
N ARG A 227 -1.07 11.05 -11.20
CA ARG A 227 -0.81 12.32 -10.50
C ARG A 227 -1.88 12.64 -9.46
N ALA A 228 -3.15 12.45 -9.80
CA ALA A 228 -4.27 12.60 -8.89
C ALA A 228 -4.11 11.71 -7.65
N VAL A 229 -3.89 10.40 -7.85
CA VAL A 229 -3.72 9.45 -6.73
C VAL A 229 -2.47 9.74 -5.91
N VAL A 230 -1.33 10.03 -6.54
CA VAL A 230 -0.09 10.37 -5.83
C VAL A 230 -0.24 11.65 -5.00
N ARG A 231 -0.95 12.65 -5.52
CA ARG A 231 -1.23 13.89 -4.78
C ARG A 231 -2.11 13.61 -3.56
N ALA A 232 -3.22 12.88 -3.74
CA ALA A 232 -4.10 12.49 -2.65
C ALA A 232 -3.38 11.65 -1.58
N GLN A 233 -2.55 10.69 -2.02
CA GLN A 233 -1.71 9.86 -1.15
C GLN A 233 -0.76 10.70 -0.31
N TYR A 234 -0.11 11.69 -0.91
CA TYR A 234 0.77 12.61 -0.20
C TYR A 234 -0.02 13.45 0.81
N ASP A 235 -1.10 14.10 0.38
CA ASP A 235 -1.89 14.99 1.24
C ASP A 235 -2.52 14.22 2.44
N LEU A 236 -2.94 12.97 2.24
CA LEU A 236 -3.37 12.06 3.32
C LEU A 236 -2.25 11.76 4.30
N THR A 237 -1.07 11.39 3.79
CA THR A 237 0.09 11.05 4.62
C THR A 237 0.62 12.26 5.41
N GLN A 238 0.66 13.43 4.79
CA GLN A 238 1.12 14.64 5.45
C GLN A 238 0.17 15.09 6.57
N ARG A 239 -1.15 14.98 6.38
CA ARG A 239 -2.11 15.24 7.48
C ARG A 239 -1.90 14.27 8.63
N TYR A 240 -1.78 12.97 8.34
CA TYR A 240 -1.53 11.96 9.37
C TYR A 240 -0.24 12.24 10.15
N LEU A 241 0.88 12.51 9.46
CA LEU A 241 2.16 12.82 10.11
C LEU A 241 2.06 14.08 10.98
N ALA A 242 1.36 15.12 10.51
CA ALA A 242 1.15 16.35 11.27
C ALA A 242 0.28 16.11 12.52
N GLU A 243 -0.81 15.36 12.41
CA GLU A 243 -1.67 14.96 13.54
C GLU A 243 -0.88 14.19 14.61
N GLN A 244 0.07 13.36 14.19
CA GLN A 244 0.95 12.62 15.08
C GLN A 244 2.19 13.40 15.55
N SER A 245 2.34 14.68 15.15
CA SER A 245 3.52 15.50 15.45
C SER A 245 4.85 14.88 14.99
N ILE A 246 4.82 14.09 13.91
CA ILE A 246 6.01 13.44 13.33
C ILE A 246 6.61 14.38 12.29
N SER A 247 7.87 14.78 12.50
CA SER A 247 8.61 15.69 11.60
C SER A 247 9.73 15.01 10.83
N GLU A 248 10.19 13.84 11.28
CA GLU A 248 11.21 13.03 10.64
C GLU A 248 11.03 11.54 10.98
N VAL A 249 11.55 10.67 10.12
CA VAL A 249 11.48 9.22 10.28
C VAL A 249 12.84 8.62 9.96
N THR A 250 13.34 7.73 10.82
CA THR A 250 14.56 6.96 10.55
C THR A 250 14.21 5.68 9.80
N VAL A 251 14.90 5.44 8.69
CA VAL A 251 14.51 4.45 7.69
C VAL A 251 15.70 3.67 7.18
N SER A 252 15.43 2.45 6.71
CA SER A 252 16.41 1.54 6.15
C SER A 252 15.87 0.91 4.85
N ARG A 253 16.75 0.63 3.89
CA ARG A 253 16.40 -0.08 2.65
C ARG A 253 17.45 -1.13 2.34
N GLY A 254 17.01 -2.35 2.11
CA GLY A 254 17.83 -3.42 1.55
C GLY A 254 17.79 -3.41 0.04
N MET A 255 18.92 -3.69 -0.59
CA MET A 255 19.01 -3.97 -2.01
C MET A 255 20.23 -4.83 -2.29
N TRP A 256 20.33 -5.31 -3.51
CA TRP A 256 21.45 -6.10 -3.95
C TRP A 256 21.81 -5.74 -5.40
N PHE A 257 23.04 -6.04 -5.78
CA PHE A 257 23.53 -5.89 -7.15
C PHE A 257 24.20 -7.19 -7.59
N ALA A 258 24.30 -7.42 -8.90
CA ALA A 258 25.10 -8.53 -9.42
C ALA A 258 26.59 -8.34 -9.09
N THR A 259 27.31 -9.45 -8.89
CA THR A 259 28.76 -9.45 -8.59
C THR A 259 29.65 -9.23 -9.81
N ASP A 260 29.09 -9.03 -11.00
CA ASP A 260 29.80 -8.75 -12.26
C ASP A 260 30.50 -7.36 -12.30
N GLY A 261 30.42 -6.60 -11.20
CA GLY A 261 31.00 -5.26 -11.07
C GLY A 261 30.10 -4.14 -11.58
N SER A 262 28.84 -4.44 -11.93
CA SER A 262 27.86 -3.45 -12.42
C SER A 262 27.18 -2.62 -11.32
N PHE A 263 27.73 -2.56 -10.10
CA PHE A 263 27.14 -1.78 -9.02
C PHE A 263 27.72 -0.36 -8.92
N PRO A 264 26.96 0.60 -8.38
CA PRO A 264 27.41 1.99 -8.31
C PRO A 264 28.64 2.22 -7.45
N ALA A 265 29.44 3.24 -7.78
CA ALA A 265 30.66 3.60 -7.06
C ALA A 265 30.44 4.02 -5.59
N TRP A 266 29.21 4.36 -5.21
CA TRP A 266 28.84 4.66 -3.83
C TRP A 266 28.69 3.41 -2.95
N VAL A 267 28.72 2.20 -3.53
CA VAL A 267 28.69 0.96 -2.77
C VAL A 267 30.09 0.68 -2.19
N PRO A 268 30.22 0.41 -0.88
CA PRO A 268 31.51 0.08 -0.27
C PRO A 268 32.19 -1.14 -0.94
N PRO A 269 33.53 -1.10 -1.15
CA PRO A 269 34.24 -2.19 -1.80
C PRO A 269 34.38 -3.44 -0.93
N GLU A 270 34.27 -3.32 0.39
CA GLU A 270 34.48 -4.43 1.34
C GLU A 270 33.20 -4.74 2.12
N LYS A 271 32.93 -6.03 2.36
CA LYS A 271 31.82 -6.48 3.21
C LYS A 271 32.03 -5.99 4.65
N GLY A 272 30.98 -5.45 5.26
CA GLY A 272 31.00 -4.81 6.58
C GLY A 272 31.45 -3.34 6.57
N ALA A 273 31.93 -2.81 5.44
CA ALA A 273 32.30 -1.40 5.35
C ALA A 273 31.06 -0.51 5.24
N ARG A 274 31.12 0.66 5.88
CA ARG A 274 30.07 1.68 5.87
C ARG A 274 30.63 3.08 5.62
N HIS A 275 29.89 3.91 4.88
CA HIS A 275 30.20 5.33 4.72
C HIS A 275 28.97 6.12 4.28
N ASN A 276 29.02 7.44 4.39
CA ASN A 276 28.01 8.32 3.82
C ASN A 276 28.30 8.57 2.34
N ALA A 277 27.28 8.43 1.49
CA ALA A 277 27.39 8.70 0.06
C ALA A 277 26.16 9.45 -0.47
N ASP A 278 26.34 10.12 -1.61
CA ASP A 278 25.22 10.66 -2.38
C ASP A 278 24.59 9.53 -3.21
N VAL A 279 23.34 9.19 -2.91
CA VAL A 279 22.60 8.13 -3.59
C VAL A 279 21.38 8.76 -4.26
N THR A 280 21.28 8.58 -5.57
CA THR A 280 20.07 8.95 -6.32
C THR A 280 19.09 7.79 -6.31
N LEU A 281 17.98 7.96 -5.61
CA LEU A 281 16.90 6.99 -5.54
C LEU A 281 15.91 7.15 -6.70
N ASN A 282 15.19 6.08 -7.02
CA ASN A 282 13.99 6.17 -7.86
C ASN A 282 12.99 7.19 -7.28
N PRO A 283 12.14 7.82 -8.10
CA PRO A 283 11.19 8.84 -7.65
C PRO A 283 10.36 8.45 -6.43
N ALA A 284 9.85 7.22 -6.41
CA ALA A 284 9.25 6.59 -5.24
C ALA A 284 10.12 5.40 -4.82
N ALA A 285 10.56 5.38 -3.57
CA ALA A 285 11.45 4.34 -3.06
C ALA A 285 10.91 3.74 -1.76
N SER A 286 10.77 2.42 -1.72
CA SER A 286 10.43 1.65 -0.52
C SER A 286 11.54 1.69 0.51
N PHE A 287 11.17 1.99 1.74
CA PHE A 287 12.01 1.86 2.92
C PHE A 287 11.20 1.22 4.03
N THR A 288 11.87 0.75 5.07
CA THR A 288 11.26 0.25 6.29
C THR A 288 11.85 0.97 7.50
N VAL A 289 11.08 1.13 8.56
CA VAL A 289 11.63 1.59 9.85
C VAL A 289 12.34 0.46 10.61
N ARG A 290 12.28 -0.78 10.11
CA ARG A 290 12.90 -1.98 10.69
C ARG A 290 14.15 -2.40 9.94
N SER A 291 15.30 -2.17 10.55
CA SER A 291 16.61 -2.50 9.96
C SER A 291 16.78 -3.98 9.60
N GLU A 292 16.11 -4.88 10.31
CA GLU A 292 16.10 -6.31 10.06
C GLU A 292 15.31 -6.68 8.80
N VAL A 293 14.21 -5.97 8.51
CA VAL A 293 13.45 -6.14 7.27
C VAL A 293 14.29 -5.65 6.09
N ALA A 294 14.99 -4.52 6.23
CA ALA A 294 15.97 -4.09 5.23
C ALA A 294 17.10 -5.13 5.03
N SER A 295 17.52 -5.83 6.09
CA SER A 295 18.53 -6.89 5.97
C SER A 295 17.98 -8.11 5.22
N TYR A 296 16.69 -8.41 5.35
CA TYR A 296 16.02 -9.43 4.55
C TYR A 296 16.06 -9.07 3.06
N PHE A 297 15.67 -7.86 2.68
CA PHE A 297 15.72 -7.41 1.27
C PHE A 297 17.14 -7.26 0.69
N ALA A 298 18.15 -7.12 1.54
CA ALA A 298 19.55 -7.13 1.09
C ALA A 298 20.05 -8.55 0.78
N ARG A 299 19.37 -9.60 1.25
CA ARG A 299 19.78 -11.01 1.10
C ARG A 299 18.85 -11.71 0.12
N ARG A 300 19.41 -12.34 -0.91
CA ARG A 300 18.66 -13.32 -1.71
C ARG A 300 18.92 -14.69 -1.07
N GLU A 301 17.86 -15.41 -0.67
CA GLU A 301 17.91 -16.60 0.22
C GLU A 301 18.76 -17.79 -0.26
N TRP A 302 19.44 -17.73 -1.42
CA TRP A 302 20.05 -18.92 -2.03
C TRP A 302 21.46 -18.77 -2.60
N ASP A 303 22.10 -17.58 -2.57
CA ASP A 303 23.52 -17.46 -2.95
C ASP A 303 24.15 -16.15 -2.45
N GLU A 304 24.87 -16.19 -1.31
CA GLU A 304 25.62 -15.02 -0.80
C GLU A 304 26.80 -14.63 -1.72
N ASP A 305 27.23 -15.55 -2.60
CA ASP A 305 28.39 -15.34 -3.48
C ASP A 305 28.01 -14.74 -4.85
N GLU A 306 26.72 -14.68 -5.21
CA GLU A 306 26.28 -14.11 -6.50
C GLU A 306 25.99 -12.62 -6.44
N TYR A 307 25.75 -12.04 -5.25
CA TYR A 307 25.25 -10.68 -5.10
C TYR A 307 26.07 -9.81 -4.14
N VAL A 308 26.17 -8.53 -4.46
CA VAL A 308 26.64 -7.49 -3.55
C VAL A 308 25.45 -6.94 -2.79
N SER A 309 25.28 -7.42 -1.55
CA SER A 309 24.23 -6.98 -0.65
C SER A 309 24.52 -5.62 -0.04
N VAL A 310 23.54 -4.72 -0.08
CA VAL A 310 23.68 -3.33 0.33
C VAL A 310 22.50 -2.91 1.20
N ARG A 311 22.79 -2.18 2.27
CA ARG A 311 21.82 -1.48 3.09
C ARG A 311 22.04 0.02 3.00
N LEU A 312 20.95 0.75 2.77
CA LEU A 312 20.88 2.19 2.97
C LEU A 312 20.23 2.47 4.30
N HIS A 313 20.73 3.47 5.02
CA HIS A 313 20.16 3.97 6.27
C HIS A 313 20.19 5.49 6.30
N GLY A 314 19.16 6.11 6.88
CA GLY A 314 19.12 7.55 7.03
C GLY A 314 17.87 8.05 7.75
N THR A 315 17.85 9.34 8.04
CA THR A 315 16.68 10.05 8.58
C THR A 315 16.09 10.92 7.48
N VAL A 316 14.81 10.72 7.19
CA VAL A 316 14.08 11.47 6.17
C VAL A 316 13.11 12.45 6.83
N PRO A 317 13.01 13.70 6.37
CA PRO A 317 11.98 14.61 6.84
C PRO A 317 10.59 14.11 6.44
N ALA A 318 9.57 14.36 7.27
CA ALA A 318 8.17 13.99 7.01
C ALA A 318 7.68 14.45 5.63
N ALA A 319 8.14 15.62 5.17
CA ALA A 319 7.82 16.16 3.85
C ALA A 319 8.28 15.29 2.66
N ARG A 320 9.22 14.35 2.87
CA ARG A 320 9.65 13.36 1.86
C ARG A 320 8.94 12.02 2.00
N VAL A 321 8.04 11.84 2.96
CA VAL A 321 7.27 10.60 3.11
C VAL A 321 6.02 10.69 2.24
N LEU A 322 5.97 9.86 1.19
CA LEU A 322 4.82 9.77 0.30
C LEU A 322 3.68 8.95 0.90
N SER A 323 4.00 7.82 1.51
CA SER A 323 3.04 6.84 2.01
C SER A 323 3.58 6.11 3.23
N LEU A 324 2.68 5.77 4.16
CA LEU A 324 2.90 4.86 5.28
C LEU A 324 2.00 3.64 5.11
N PRO A 325 2.22 2.54 5.87
CA PRO A 325 1.32 1.40 5.79
C PRO A 325 -0.13 1.71 6.12
N ARG A 326 -0.35 2.67 7.03
CA ARG A 326 -1.67 3.10 7.50
C ARG A 326 -2.32 4.19 6.65
N THR A 327 -1.58 4.79 5.71
CA THR A 327 -2.10 5.85 4.86
C THR A 327 -2.17 5.44 3.40
N GLY A 328 -1.60 4.30 3.00
CA GLY A 328 -1.72 3.82 1.63
C GLY A 328 -0.83 2.65 1.27
N MET A 329 -0.06 2.82 0.19
CA MET A 329 0.59 1.72 -0.55
C MET A 329 1.71 0.94 0.16
N GLY A 330 2.26 1.37 1.30
CA GLY A 330 3.37 0.64 1.95
C GLY A 330 2.92 -0.65 2.65
N CYS A 331 3.63 -1.76 2.54
CA CYS A 331 3.37 -3.01 3.25
C CYS A 331 3.38 -2.87 4.79
N LEU A 332 2.34 -3.37 5.47
CA LEU A 332 2.20 -3.29 6.93
C LEU A 332 3.15 -4.26 7.63
N ALA A 333 3.27 -5.49 7.13
CA ALA A 333 4.14 -6.51 7.72
C ALA A 333 5.63 -6.12 7.67
N GLU A 334 6.02 -5.33 6.66
CA GLU A 334 7.37 -4.83 6.46
C GLU A 334 7.63 -3.49 7.17
N GLU A 335 6.59 -2.88 7.74
CA GLU A 335 6.59 -1.47 8.17
C GLU A 335 7.14 -0.56 7.07
N GLU A 336 6.72 -0.85 5.83
CA GLU A 336 7.19 -0.18 4.63
C GLU A 336 6.57 1.20 4.52
N LEU A 337 7.41 2.20 4.33
CA LEU A 337 7.01 3.52 3.89
C LEU A 337 7.62 3.81 2.53
N VAL A 338 6.90 4.59 1.74
CA VAL A 338 7.39 5.04 0.43
C VAL A 338 7.92 6.45 0.59
N VAL A 339 9.19 6.63 0.23
CA VAL A 339 9.90 7.91 0.27
C VAL A 339 9.92 8.54 -1.12
N ILE A 340 9.68 9.85 -1.19
CA ILE A 340 9.97 10.69 -2.35
C ILE A 340 11.49 10.75 -2.50
N GLY A 341 12.00 10.02 -3.49
CA GLY A 341 13.41 9.83 -3.78
C GLY A 341 14.06 11.04 -4.46
N GLY A 342 14.94 10.78 -5.44
CA GLY A 342 15.91 11.77 -5.94
C GLY A 342 17.23 11.72 -5.15
N GLY A 343 18.10 12.71 -5.37
CA GLY A 343 19.42 12.80 -4.71
C GLY A 343 19.32 13.00 -3.20
N GLY A 344 20.32 12.52 -2.46
CA GLY A 344 20.34 12.59 -1.01
C GLY A 344 21.55 11.90 -0.40
N GLN A 345 21.94 12.35 0.80
CA GLN A 345 22.97 11.69 1.58
C GLN A 345 22.38 10.50 2.36
N TRP A 346 23.03 9.35 2.26
CA TRP A 346 22.65 8.12 2.95
C TRP A 346 23.88 7.45 3.55
N GLU A 347 23.72 6.83 4.71
CA GLU A 347 24.70 5.85 5.17
C GLU A 347 24.50 4.58 4.33
N VAL A 348 25.58 4.13 3.69
CA VAL A 348 25.62 2.93 2.85
C VAL A 348 26.49 1.89 3.53
N GLU A 349 25.95 0.70 3.73
CA GLU A 349 26.65 -0.47 4.26
C GLU A 349 26.63 -1.60 3.21
N ARG A 350 27.78 -2.19 2.92
CA ARG A 350 27.84 -3.47 2.21
C ARG A 350 27.74 -4.57 3.26
N VAL A 351 26.67 -5.37 3.25
CA VAL A 351 26.37 -6.34 4.33
C VAL A 351 26.87 -7.75 4.07
#